data_AF-B5YJD2-F1
#
_entry.id   AF-B5YJD2-F1
#
_cell.length_a   1.000
_cell.length_b   1.000
_cell.length_c   1.000
_cell.angle_alpha   90.00
_cell.angle_beta   90.00
_cell.angle_gamma   90.00
#
_symmetry.space_group_name_H-M   'P 1'
#
loop_
_entity.id
_entity.type
_entity.pdbx_description
1 polymer ?
#
loop_
_entity_poly.entity_id
_entity_poly.type
_entity_poly.pdbx_seq_one_letter_code
_entity_poly.pdbx_strand_id
1 'polypeptide(L)'
;MDEKTLLEIVRKAVKEEFNIFRQEMATKEDLKAFATKEDLKAFATKEDLKAFATKEDLNKLKAEFMFEINYIKSEMVTRDDLKIYITKEDFNTYIEAISERLERFSRNILSMLEHYERDVRELHKKFDLIDFGLLLTHLDRLAGFMEKKEQERIIAENQLKRQYLEIRDRVKKIESIIGM
;
A
#
# COMPACT_ATOMS: atom_id res chain seq x y z
N MET A 1 -112.73 17.81 69.70
CA MET A 1 -111.34 18.27 69.55
C MET A 1 -111.39 19.78 69.63
N ASP A 2 -110.72 20.38 70.61
CA ASP A 2 -110.69 21.83 70.78
C ASP A 2 -109.71 22.47 69.78
N GLU A 3 -109.95 23.72 69.41
CA GLU A 3 -109.15 24.45 68.40
C GLU A 3 -107.64 24.46 68.73
N LYS A 4 -107.31 24.46 70.02
CA LYS A 4 -105.93 24.41 70.51
C LYS A 4 -105.23 23.10 70.16
N THR A 5 -105.92 21.96 70.24
CA THR A 5 -105.34 20.66 69.87
C THR A 5 -105.19 20.51 68.35
N LEU A 6 -106.10 21.07 67.57
CA LEU A 6 -105.96 21.14 66.10
C LEU A 6 -104.75 22.00 65.67
N LEU A 7 -104.57 23.17 66.28
CA LEU A 7 -103.42 24.04 66.01
C LEU A 7 -102.07 23.38 66.33
N GLU A 8 -102.02 22.58 67.40
CA GLU A 8 -100.80 21.89 67.81
C GLU A 8 -100.42 20.73 66.88
N ILE A 9 -101.41 19.97 66.39
CA ILE A 9 -101.22 18.93 65.36
C ILE A 9 -100.71 19.55 64.06
N VAL A 10 -101.35 20.61 63.57
CA VAL A 10 -100.95 21.28 62.33
C VAL A 10 -99.54 21.85 62.47
N ARG A 11 -99.22 22.49 63.60
CA ARG A 11 -97.88 23.03 63.87
C ARG A 11 -96.81 21.93 63.87
N LYS A 12 -97.12 20.75 64.42
CA LYS A 12 -96.19 19.61 64.45
C LYS A 12 -95.97 19.04 63.05
N ALA A 13 -97.05 18.80 62.28
CA ALA A 13 -96.96 18.29 60.91
C ALA A 13 -96.15 19.23 60.01
N VAL A 14 -96.41 20.54 60.05
CA VAL A 14 -95.66 21.53 59.28
C VAL A 14 -94.17 21.56 59.68
N LYS A 15 -93.87 21.42 60.98
CA LYS A 15 -92.49 21.39 61.46
C LYS A 15 -91.76 20.12 61.01
N GLU A 16 -92.47 18.99 60.94
CA GLU A 16 -91.93 17.70 60.50
C GLU A 16 -91.62 17.72 59.00
N GLU A 17 -92.57 18.17 58.17
CA GLU A 17 -92.38 18.42 56.74
C GLU A 17 -91.22 19.41 56.47
N PHE A 18 -91.16 20.50 57.24
CA PHE A 18 -90.07 21.48 57.11
C PHE A 18 -88.69 20.92 57.49
N ASN A 19 -88.64 19.97 58.42
CA ASN A 19 -87.40 19.30 58.80
C ASN A 19 -86.95 18.29 57.74
N ILE A 20 -87.87 17.53 57.14
CA ILE A 20 -87.58 16.63 56.02
C ILE A 20 -87.02 17.42 54.84
N PHE A 21 -87.71 18.51 54.47
CA PHE A 21 -87.26 19.40 53.40
C PHE A 21 -85.86 19.96 53.66
N ARG A 22 -85.53 20.30 54.91
CA ARG A 22 -84.19 20.76 55.28
C ARG A 22 -83.13 19.66 55.17
N GLN A 23 -83.48 18.41 55.44
CA GLN A 23 -82.56 17.27 55.32
C GLN A 23 -82.33 16.84 53.86
N GLU A 24 -83.30 17.05 52.98
CA GLU A 24 -83.19 16.72 51.55
C GLU A 24 -82.49 17.82 50.71
N MET A 25 -82.44 19.06 51.21
CA MET A 25 -81.74 20.13 50.53
C MET A 25 -80.23 20.03 50.68
N ALA A 26 -79.52 20.01 49.55
CA ALA A 26 -78.08 20.18 49.52
C ALA A 26 -77.67 21.54 50.13
N THR A 27 -76.70 21.50 51.02
CA THR A 27 -76.08 22.66 51.64
C THR A 27 -74.94 23.21 50.76
N LYS A 28 -74.46 24.42 51.08
CA LYS A 28 -73.29 24.98 50.39
C LYS A 28 -72.03 24.14 50.60
N GLU A 29 -71.93 23.47 51.74
CA GLU A 29 -70.85 22.54 52.08
C GLU A 29 -70.89 21.28 51.21
N ASP A 30 -72.08 20.74 50.91
CA ASP A 30 -72.24 19.59 50.00
C ASP A 30 -71.76 19.92 48.58
N LEU A 31 -71.90 21.18 48.15
CA LEU A 31 -71.45 21.64 46.84
C LEU A 31 -69.93 21.87 46.73
N LYS A 32 -69.21 22.04 47.86
CA LYS A 32 -67.74 22.24 47.85
C LYS A 32 -66.96 21.00 47.39
N ALA A 33 -67.57 19.81 47.49
CA ALA A 33 -66.95 18.56 47.05
C ALA A 33 -66.99 18.36 45.52
N PHE A 34 -67.78 19.17 44.80
CA PHE A 34 -67.88 19.10 43.34
C PHE A 34 -66.84 20.00 42.67
N ALA A 35 -66.22 19.48 41.60
CA ALA A 35 -65.38 20.30 40.74
C ALA A 35 -66.20 21.44 40.12
N THR A 36 -65.63 22.64 40.14
CA THR A 36 -66.19 23.82 39.49
C THR A 36 -65.82 23.85 38.02
N LYS A 37 -66.49 24.73 37.26
CA LYS A 37 -66.16 24.94 35.84
C LYS A 37 -64.73 25.46 35.64
N GLU A 38 -64.18 26.19 36.61
CA GLU A 38 -62.81 26.68 36.55
C GLU A 38 -61.79 25.55 36.72
N ASP A 39 -62.07 24.57 37.59
CA ASP A 39 -61.20 23.40 37.82
C ASP A 39 -61.02 22.57 36.54
N LEU A 40 -62.01 22.58 35.64
CA LEU A 40 -61.98 21.83 34.38
C LEU A 40 -61.21 22.54 33.24
N LYS A 41 -60.92 23.85 33.34
CA LYS A 41 -60.22 24.59 32.27
C LYS A 41 -58.75 24.20 32.11
N ALA A 42 -58.13 23.63 33.14
CA ALA A 42 -56.74 23.19 33.10
C ALA A 42 -56.55 21.85 32.37
N PHE A 43 -57.63 21.13 32.05
CA PHE A 43 -57.55 19.85 31.36
C PHE A 43 -57.47 20.05 29.85
N ALA A 44 -56.55 19.32 29.21
CA ALA A 44 -56.49 19.24 27.76
C ALA A 44 -57.79 18.65 27.20
N THR A 45 -58.27 19.24 26.11
CA THR A 45 -59.41 18.77 25.35
C THR A 45 -58.98 17.72 24.32
N LYS A 46 -59.96 17.03 23.73
CA LYS A 46 -59.68 16.09 22.64
C LYS A 46 -59.09 16.75 21.40
N GLU A 47 -59.37 18.05 21.18
CA GLU A 47 -58.78 18.79 20.07
C GLU A 47 -57.28 19.03 20.29
N ASP A 48 -56.87 19.33 21.53
CA ASP A 48 -55.45 19.52 21.88
C ASP A 48 -54.61 18.27 21.61
N LEU A 49 -55.22 17.09 21.66
CA LEU A 49 -54.56 15.81 21.43
C LEU A 49 -54.41 15.44 19.95
N LYS A 50 -55.15 16.07 19.02
CA LYS A 50 -55.07 15.74 17.58
C LYS A 50 -53.77 16.18 16.93
N ALA A 51 -53.06 17.13 17.53
CA ALA A 51 -51.76 17.59 17.03
C ALA A 51 -50.61 16.61 17.30
N PHE A 52 -50.83 15.60 18.14
CA PHE A 52 -49.80 14.61 18.47
C PHE A 52 -49.77 13.49 17.44
N ALA A 53 -48.55 13.11 17.05
CA ALA A 53 -48.33 11.94 16.21
C ALA A 53 -48.87 10.68 16.89
N THR A 54 -49.55 9.87 16.09
CA THR A 54 -50.11 8.59 16.51
C THR A 54 -49.09 7.47 16.37
N LYS A 55 -49.41 6.31 16.93
CA LYS A 55 -48.61 5.10 16.69
C LYS A 55 -48.58 4.71 15.22
N GLU A 56 -49.62 5.03 14.46
CA GLU A 56 -49.72 4.72 13.04
C GLU A 56 -48.74 5.57 12.23
N ASP A 57 -48.61 6.87 12.57
CA ASP A 57 -47.62 7.76 11.95
C ASP A 57 -46.19 7.24 12.16
N LEU A 58 -45.87 6.78 13.37
CA LEU A 58 -44.56 6.19 13.69
C LEU A 58 -44.31 4.87 12.93
N ASN A 59 -45.34 4.03 12.79
CA ASN A 59 -45.22 2.77 12.06
C ASN A 59 -45.02 3.01 10.56
N LYS A 60 -45.72 4.00 9.99
CA LYS A 60 -45.53 4.41 8.60
C LYS A 60 -44.11 4.92 8.37
N LEU A 61 -43.63 5.81 9.24
CA LEU A 61 -42.26 6.30 9.17
C LEU A 61 -41.24 5.17 9.27
N LYS A 62 -41.44 4.22 10.21
CA LYS A 62 -40.58 3.04 10.34
C LYS A 62 -40.55 2.18 9.07
N ALA A 63 -41.70 1.98 8.43
CA ALA A 63 -41.79 1.21 7.20
C ALA A 63 -41.06 1.91 6.05
N GLU A 64 -41.23 3.23 5.89
CA GLU A 64 -40.50 4.04 4.91
C GLU A 64 -38.99 3.97 5.14
N PHE A 65 -38.53 4.13 6.38
CA PHE A 65 -37.12 3.97 6.72
C PHE A 65 -36.59 2.57 6.44
N MET A 66 -37.36 1.53 6.76
CA MET A 66 -36.93 0.15 6.49
C MET A 66 -36.84 -0.13 4.99
N PHE A 67 -37.77 0.41 4.20
CA PHE A 67 -37.72 0.31 2.75
C PHE A 67 -36.44 0.97 2.20
N GLU A 68 -36.16 2.20 2.62
CA GLU A 68 -34.98 2.95 2.17
C GLU A 68 -33.68 2.27 2.59
N ILE A 69 -33.57 1.79 3.83
CA ILE A 69 -32.39 1.04 4.30
C ILE A 69 -32.17 -0.21 3.45
N ASN A 70 -33.23 -0.96 3.14
CA ASN A 70 -33.13 -2.17 2.34
C ASN A 70 -32.73 -1.86 0.89
N TYR A 71 -33.28 -0.79 0.31
CA TYR A 71 -32.92 -0.32 -1.01
C TYR A 71 -31.46 0.12 -1.10
N ILE A 72 -31.01 0.95 -0.16
CA ILE A 72 -29.60 1.36 -0.06
C ILE A 72 -28.71 0.12 0.06
N LYS A 73 -29.08 -0.85 0.91
CA LYS A 73 -28.30 -2.08 1.11
C LYS A 73 -28.21 -2.93 -0.15
N SER A 74 -29.22 -2.94 -1.02
CA SER A 74 -29.15 -3.66 -2.31
C SER A 74 -28.30 -2.95 -3.36
N GLU A 75 -28.23 -1.62 -3.32
CA GLU A 75 -27.39 -0.81 -4.22
C GLU A 75 -25.93 -0.69 -3.74
N MET A 76 -25.67 -0.97 -2.46
CA MET A 76 -24.32 -0.96 -1.91
C MET A 76 -23.47 -2.11 -2.48
N VAL A 77 -22.30 -1.75 -3.01
CA VAL A 77 -21.24 -2.67 -3.40
C VAL A 77 -20.92 -3.64 -2.26
N THR A 78 -20.93 -4.94 -2.56
CA THR A 78 -20.61 -5.99 -1.60
C THR A 78 -19.11 -6.22 -1.50
N ARG A 79 -18.68 -6.93 -0.45
CA ARG A 79 -17.27 -7.35 -0.33
C ARG A 79 -16.83 -8.24 -1.49
N ASP A 80 -17.76 -8.98 -2.10
CA ASP A 80 -17.45 -9.87 -3.22
C ASP A 80 -17.26 -9.07 -4.51
N ASP A 81 -18.03 -7.98 -4.73
CA ASP A 81 -17.82 -7.07 -5.85
C ASP A 81 -16.44 -6.39 -5.78
N LEU A 82 -15.92 -6.19 -4.57
CA LEU A 82 -14.60 -5.61 -4.34
C LEU A 82 -13.43 -6.60 -4.53
N LYS A 83 -13.68 -7.92 -4.57
CA LYS A 83 -12.62 -8.93 -4.78
C LYS A 83 -12.01 -8.90 -6.18
N ILE A 84 -12.69 -8.29 -7.15
CA ILE A 84 -12.18 -8.11 -8.51
C ILE A 84 -11.04 -7.07 -8.53
N TYR A 85 -10.98 -6.19 -7.53
CA TYR A 85 -9.89 -5.24 -7.40
C TYR A 85 -8.66 -5.92 -6.79
N ILE A 86 -7.49 -5.62 -7.35
CA ILE A 86 -6.20 -6.02 -6.80
C ILE A 86 -6.15 -5.59 -5.33
N THR A 87 -6.03 -6.58 -4.46
CA THR A 87 -5.96 -6.37 -3.02
C THR A 87 -4.54 -6.02 -2.60
N LYS A 88 -4.38 -5.52 -1.37
CA LYS A 88 -3.05 -5.33 -0.77
C LYS A 88 -2.25 -6.64 -0.73
N GLU A 89 -2.92 -7.76 -0.60
CA GLU A 89 -2.31 -9.10 -0.51
C GLU A 89 -1.75 -9.55 -1.87
N ASP A 90 -2.45 -9.23 -2.96
CA ASP A 90 -1.95 -9.44 -4.32
C ASP A 90 -0.68 -8.60 -4.58
N PHE A 91 -0.67 -7.34 -4.12
CA PHE A 91 0.52 -6.49 -4.20
C PHE A 91 1.70 -7.06 -3.39
N ASN A 92 1.44 -7.54 -2.17
CA ASN A 92 2.48 -8.16 -1.34
C ASN A 92 3.06 -9.41 -2.02
N THR A 93 2.19 -10.26 -2.59
CA THR A 93 2.61 -11.46 -3.34
C THR A 93 3.52 -11.07 -4.51
N TYR A 94 3.18 -10.01 -5.25
CA TYR A 94 4.01 -9.52 -6.34
C TYR A 94 5.36 -8.97 -5.86
N ILE A 95 5.38 -8.25 -4.74
CA ILE A 95 6.61 -7.73 -4.11
C ILE A 95 7.53 -8.89 -3.67
N GLU A 96 6.97 -9.94 -3.07
CA GLU A 96 7.72 -11.13 -2.66
C GLU A 96 8.36 -11.82 -3.87
N ALA A 97 7.58 -12.03 -4.94
CA ALA A 97 8.09 -12.63 -6.17
C ALA A 97 9.23 -11.81 -6.81
N ILE A 98 9.14 -10.47 -6.79
CA ILE A 98 10.24 -9.61 -7.27
C ILE A 98 11.47 -9.72 -6.37
N SER A 99 11.27 -9.70 -5.06
CA SER A 99 12.34 -9.79 -4.07
C SER A 99 13.13 -11.10 -4.25
N GLU A 100 12.44 -12.22 -4.39
CA GLU A 100 13.07 -13.52 -4.65
C GLU A 100 13.87 -13.55 -5.96
N ARG A 101 13.34 -12.93 -7.03
CA ARG A 101 14.06 -12.84 -8.31
C ARG A 101 15.32 -11.99 -8.20
N LEU A 102 15.26 -10.87 -7.49
CA LEU A 102 16.40 -9.98 -7.24
C LEU A 102 17.48 -10.68 -6.40
N GLU A 103 17.07 -11.45 -5.39
CA GLU A 103 18.01 -12.22 -4.59
C GLU A 103 18.71 -13.31 -5.41
N ARG A 104 17.96 -14.06 -6.24
CA ARG A 104 18.54 -15.07 -7.13
C ARG A 104 19.53 -14.43 -8.11
N PHE A 105 19.16 -13.28 -8.68
CA PHE A 105 20.04 -12.53 -9.57
C PHE A 105 21.34 -12.10 -8.88
N SER A 106 21.23 -11.54 -7.66
CA SER A 106 22.38 -11.14 -6.85
C SER A 106 23.30 -12.32 -6.53
N ARG A 107 22.74 -13.47 -6.14
CA ARG A 107 23.51 -14.71 -5.91
C ARG A 107 24.25 -15.18 -7.15
N ASN A 108 23.62 -15.13 -8.32
CA ASN A 108 24.24 -15.52 -9.57
C ASN A 108 25.42 -14.59 -9.93
N ILE A 109 25.25 -13.27 -9.76
CA ILE A 109 26.34 -12.31 -9.97
C ILE A 109 27.50 -12.61 -9.02
N LEU A 110 27.22 -12.83 -7.74
CA LEU A 110 28.25 -13.11 -6.75
C LEU A 110 29.06 -14.35 -7.14
N SER A 111 28.38 -15.43 -7.55
CA SER A 111 29.02 -16.66 -8.01
C SER A 111 29.88 -16.46 -9.25
N MET A 112 29.43 -15.64 -10.22
CA MET A 112 30.25 -15.27 -11.38
C MET A 112 31.49 -14.50 -10.97
N LEU A 113 31.36 -13.50 -10.08
CA LEU A 113 32.48 -12.70 -9.60
C LEU A 113 33.51 -13.56 -8.86
N GLU A 114 33.06 -14.47 -8.00
CA GLU A 114 33.93 -15.42 -7.30
C GLU A 114 34.69 -16.33 -8.28
N HIS A 115 34.04 -16.76 -9.36
CA HIS A 115 34.71 -17.55 -10.39
C HIS A 115 35.80 -16.74 -11.10
N TYR A 116 35.50 -15.51 -11.54
CA TYR A 116 36.50 -14.65 -12.17
C TYR A 116 37.64 -14.29 -11.23
N GLU A 117 37.35 -14.06 -9.94
CA GLU A 117 38.38 -13.82 -8.94
C GLU A 117 39.33 -15.01 -8.83
N ARG A 118 38.80 -16.25 -8.84
CA ARG A 118 39.61 -17.46 -8.84
C ARG A 118 40.50 -17.55 -10.09
N ASP A 119 39.94 -17.29 -11.26
CA ASP A 119 40.67 -17.36 -12.53
C ASP A 119 41.80 -16.32 -12.58
N VAL A 120 41.54 -15.09 -12.12
CA VAL A 120 42.56 -14.04 -12.01
C VAL A 120 43.66 -14.43 -11.03
N ARG A 121 43.32 -15.01 -9.87
CA ARG A 121 44.31 -15.51 -8.92
C ARG A 121 45.16 -16.64 -9.52
N GLU A 122 44.58 -17.56 -10.29
CA GLU A 122 45.33 -18.61 -10.97
C GLU A 122 46.26 -18.05 -12.05
N LEU A 123 45.78 -17.08 -12.83
CA LEU A 123 46.56 -16.41 -13.84
C LEU A 123 47.75 -15.67 -13.21
N HIS A 124 47.52 -14.96 -12.11
CA HIS A 124 48.56 -14.27 -11.36
C HIS A 124 49.65 -15.25 -10.87
N LYS A 125 49.27 -16.40 -10.29
CA LYS A 125 50.22 -17.45 -9.91
C LYS A 125 51.04 -17.97 -11.09
N LYS A 126 50.42 -18.14 -12.27
CA LYS A 126 51.14 -18.56 -13.48
C LYS A 126 52.13 -17.50 -13.95
N PHE A 127 51.78 -16.22 -13.84
CA PHE A 127 52.69 -15.12 -14.16
C PHE A 127 53.85 -15.02 -13.16
N ASP A 128 53.61 -15.24 -11.86
CA ASP A 128 54.66 -15.23 -10.83
C ASP A 128 55.69 -16.35 -11.03
N LEU A 129 55.29 -17.47 -11.65
CA LEU A 129 56.21 -18.55 -12.01
C LEU A 129 57.15 -18.21 -13.17
N ILE A 130 56.85 -17.14 -13.94
CA ILE A 130 57.68 -16.72 -15.06
C ILE A 130 58.70 -15.69 -14.56
N ASP A 131 59.98 -16.06 -14.58
CA ASP A 131 61.06 -15.11 -14.37
C ASP A 131 61.30 -14.30 -15.66
N PHE A 132 60.52 -13.22 -15.82
CA PHE A 132 60.68 -12.28 -16.92
C PHE A 132 62.06 -11.61 -16.94
N GLY A 133 62.71 -11.48 -15.77
CA GLY A 133 64.07 -10.96 -15.68
C GLY A 133 65.05 -11.90 -16.39
N LEU A 134 65.01 -13.18 -16.07
CA LEU A 134 65.82 -14.20 -16.75
C LEU A 134 65.51 -14.23 -18.25
N LEU A 135 64.24 -14.20 -18.64
CA LEU A 135 63.84 -14.19 -20.05
C LEU A 135 64.39 -12.99 -20.81
N LEU A 136 64.34 -11.79 -20.23
CA LEU A 136 64.91 -10.56 -20.79
C LEU A 136 66.43 -10.69 -20.95
N THR A 137 67.14 -11.22 -19.94
CA THR A 137 68.59 -11.42 -20.07
C THR A 137 68.97 -12.38 -21.20
N HIS A 138 68.15 -13.40 -21.46
CA HIS A 138 68.36 -14.30 -22.60
C HIS A 138 68.11 -13.60 -23.94
N LEU A 139 67.07 -12.76 -24.03
CA LEU A 139 66.78 -11.96 -25.22
C LEU A 139 67.90 -10.96 -25.53
N ASP A 140 68.43 -10.26 -24.53
CA ASP A 140 69.55 -9.32 -24.70
C ASP A 140 70.81 -10.04 -25.21
N ARG A 141 71.11 -11.23 -24.66
CA ARG A 141 72.23 -12.06 -25.14
C ARG A 141 72.05 -12.49 -26.60
N LEU A 142 70.85 -12.91 -26.98
CA LEU A 142 70.53 -13.29 -28.35
C LEU A 142 70.67 -12.10 -29.30
N ALA A 143 70.17 -10.92 -28.91
CA ALA A 143 70.34 -9.69 -29.68
C ALA A 143 71.83 -9.37 -29.90
N GLY A 144 72.64 -9.42 -28.85
CA GLY A 144 74.09 -9.20 -28.97
C GLY A 144 74.79 -10.22 -29.87
N PHE A 145 74.38 -11.50 -29.83
CA PHE A 145 74.92 -12.52 -30.75
C PHE A 145 74.55 -12.22 -32.21
N MET A 146 73.30 -11.82 -32.47
CA MET A 146 72.83 -11.47 -33.80
C MET A 146 73.57 -10.26 -34.37
N GLU A 147 73.75 -9.20 -33.57
CA GLU A 147 74.53 -8.03 -33.95
C GLU A 147 75.96 -8.40 -34.31
N LYS A 148 76.61 -9.23 -33.49
CA LYS A 148 77.97 -9.71 -33.77
C LYS A 148 78.03 -10.51 -35.08
N LYS A 149 77.06 -11.40 -35.31
CA LYS A 149 76.99 -12.19 -36.55
C LYS A 149 76.77 -11.33 -37.78
N GLU A 150 75.97 -10.27 -37.65
CA GLU A 150 75.76 -9.30 -38.71
C GLU A 150 77.05 -8.54 -39.04
N GLN A 151 77.79 -8.09 -38.01
CA GLN A 151 79.10 -7.46 -38.21
C GLN A 151 80.10 -8.39 -38.91
N GLU A 152 80.19 -9.65 -38.48
CA GLU A 152 81.03 -10.67 -39.13
C GLU A 152 80.66 -10.84 -40.61
N ARG A 153 79.36 -10.88 -40.93
CA ARG A 153 78.86 -10.99 -42.31
C ARG A 153 79.25 -9.78 -43.15
N ILE A 154 79.05 -8.56 -42.64
CA ILE A 154 79.40 -7.31 -43.35
C ILE A 154 80.90 -7.27 -43.63
N ILE A 155 81.74 -7.65 -42.67
CA ILE A 155 83.19 -7.71 -42.84
C ILE A 155 83.57 -8.70 -43.94
N ALA A 156 83.03 -9.92 -43.90
CA ALA A 156 83.27 -10.94 -44.91
C ALA A 156 82.82 -10.50 -46.32
N GLU A 157 81.64 -9.88 -46.43
CA GLU A 157 81.12 -9.35 -47.69
C GLU A 157 82.04 -8.26 -48.27
N ASN A 158 82.52 -7.35 -47.41
CA ASN A 158 83.44 -6.29 -47.81
C ASN A 158 84.82 -6.83 -48.23
N GLN A 159 85.30 -7.91 -47.59
CA GLN A 159 86.53 -8.59 -48.01
C GLN A 159 86.35 -9.24 -49.38
N LEU A 160 85.23 -9.95 -49.60
CA LEU A 160 84.93 -10.59 -50.88
C LEU A 160 84.81 -9.56 -52.02
N LYS A 161 84.15 -8.42 -51.78
CA LYS A 161 84.06 -7.31 -52.74
C LYS A 161 85.45 -6.79 -53.15
N ARG A 162 86.36 -6.64 -52.19
CA ARG A 162 87.76 -6.23 -52.48
C ARG A 162 88.50 -7.26 -53.32
N GLN A 163 88.42 -8.54 -52.95
CA GLN A 163 89.05 -9.62 -53.72
C GLN A 163 88.50 -9.68 -55.15
N TYR A 164 87.18 -9.54 -55.33
CA TYR A 164 86.56 -9.52 -56.65
C TYR A 164 87.08 -8.34 -57.50
N LEU A 165 87.19 -7.14 -56.92
CA LEU A 165 87.74 -5.97 -57.62
C LEU A 165 89.19 -6.20 -58.03
N GLU A 166 90.03 -6.73 -57.13
CA GLU A 166 91.43 -7.02 -57.42
C GLU A 166 91.58 -8.06 -58.55
N ILE A 167 90.79 -9.15 -58.49
CA ILE A 167 90.77 -10.16 -59.55
C ILE A 167 90.31 -9.54 -60.87
N ARG A 168 89.22 -8.74 -60.87
CA ARG A 168 88.72 -8.05 -62.06
C ARG A 168 89.80 -7.18 -62.69
N ASP A 169 90.52 -6.39 -61.90
CA ASP A 169 91.58 -5.51 -62.39
C ASP A 169 92.77 -6.31 -62.95
N ARG A 170 93.12 -7.43 -62.31
CA ARG A 170 94.15 -8.36 -62.83
C ARG A 170 93.72 -8.99 -64.16
N VAL A 171 92.46 -9.41 -64.28
CA VAL A 171 91.88 -9.97 -65.53
C VAL A 171 91.94 -8.93 -66.65
N LYS A 172 91.47 -7.70 -66.41
CA LYS A 172 91.56 -6.59 -67.39
C LYS A 172 93.00 -6.34 -67.86
N LYS A 173 93.97 -6.38 -66.93
CA LYS A 173 95.38 -6.21 -67.27
C LYS A 173 95.90 -7.34 -68.15
N ILE A 174 95.50 -8.58 -67.89
CA ILE A 174 95.87 -9.75 -68.72
C ILE A 174 95.24 -9.63 -70.13
N GLU A 175 93.96 -9.27 -70.22
CA GLU A 175 93.26 -9.03 -71.50
C GLU A 175 94.05 -8.01 -72.34
N SER A 176 94.47 -6.89 -71.76
CA SER A 176 95.26 -5.86 -72.46
C SER A 176 96.64 -6.32 -72.97
N ILE A 177 97.24 -7.35 -72.35
CA ILE A 177 98.56 -7.89 -72.75
C ILE A 177 98.43 -8.91 -73.89
N ILE A 178 97.33 -9.66 -73.92
CA ILE A 178 97.12 -10.74 -74.91
C ILE A 178 96.54 -10.20 -76.24
N GLY A 179 96.14 -8.92 -76.28
CA GLY A 179 95.65 -8.27 -77.51
C GLY A 179 94.24 -8.70 -77.90
N MET A 180 93.40 -9.03 -76.92
CA MET A 180 91.93 -9.05 -77.02
C MET A 180 91.36 -7.78 -76.42
#